data_AF-A0A1X2IND6-F1
#
_entry.id   AF-A0A1X2IND6-F1
#
_cell.length_a   1.000
_cell.length_b   1.000
_cell.length_c   1.000
_cell.angle_alpha   90.00
_cell.angle_beta   90.00
_cell.angle_gamma   90.00
#
_symmetry.space_group_name_H-M   'P 1'
#
loop_
_entity.id
_entity.type
_entity.pdbx_description
1 polymer ?
#
loop_
_entity_poly.entity_id
_entity_poly.type
_entity_poly.pdbx_seq_one_letter_code
_entity_poly.pdbx_strand_id
1 'polypeptide(L)'
;MSTPSKQAVVAAYRQLLKTQKLVFGNDIPAIQAAKKETYARFMQFKDETNIEILDEKLALAKQVSSLLQQQSVIQGEPNNNNKNNGWNSDIYQHK
;
A
#
# COMPACT_ATOMS: atom_id res chain seq x y z
N MET A 1 6.41 22.27 -6.58
CA MET A 1 6.40 20.80 -6.50
C MET A 1 6.50 20.43 -5.02
N SER A 2 5.46 19.88 -4.41
CA SER A 2 5.52 19.42 -3.01
C SER A 2 6.31 18.13 -2.96
N THR A 3 7.32 18.05 -2.10
CA THR A 3 8.04 16.79 -1.85
C THR A 3 7.03 15.71 -1.42
N PRO A 4 7.13 14.47 -1.95
CA PRO A 4 6.32 13.37 -1.45
C PRO A 4 6.62 13.22 0.03
N SER A 5 5.62 13.53 0.85
CA SER A 5 5.81 13.49 2.30
C SER A 5 6.01 12.02 2.71
N LYS A 6 6.81 11.78 3.76
CA LYS A 6 6.93 10.44 4.36
C LYS A 6 5.56 9.82 4.65
N GLN A 7 4.56 10.65 4.95
CA GLN A 7 3.18 10.22 5.16
C GLN A 7 2.54 9.63 3.89
N ALA A 8 2.76 10.23 2.72
CA ALA A 8 2.23 9.72 1.45
C ALA A 8 2.81 8.35 1.10
N VAL A 9 4.11 8.15 1.33
CA VAL A 9 4.78 6.86 1.13
C VAL A 9 4.24 5.80 2.08
N VAL A 10 4.08 6.13 3.37
CA VAL A 10 3.49 5.22 4.37
C VAL A 10 2.04 4.88 4.03
N ALA A 11 1.27 5.85 3.54
CA ALA A 11 -0.11 5.63 3.13
C ALA A 11 -0.20 4.64 1.94
N ALA A 12 0.62 4.82 0.91
CA ALA A 12 0.67 3.91 -0.24
C ALA A 12 1.11 2.50 0.17
N TYR A 13 2.11 2.39 1.05
CA TYR A 13 2.53 1.10 1.59
C TYR A 13 1.38 0.38 2.30
N ARG A 14 0.69 1.05 3.22
CA ARG A 14 -0.46 0.49 3.95
C ARG A 14 -1.61 0.12 3.01
N GLN A 15 -1.85 0.93 1.98
CA GLN A 15 -2.88 0.65 0.98
C GLN A 15 -2.59 -0.63 0.21
N LEU A 16 -1.34 -0.84 -0.24
CA LEU A 16 -0.93 -2.08 -0.91
C LEU A 16 -1.10 -3.30 -0.01
N LEU A 17 -0.71 -3.22 1.26
CA LEU A 17 -0.88 -4.33 2.21
C LEU A 17 -2.37 -4.69 2.43
N LYS A 18 -3.24 -3.68 2.52
CA LYS A 18 -4.69 -3.89 2.63
C LYS A 18 -5.25 -4.53 1.37
N THR A 19 -4.89 -3.98 0.21
CA THR A 19 -5.30 -4.51 -1.09
C THR A 19 -4.89 -5.97 -1.25
N GLN A 20 -3.64 -6.33 -0.93
CA GLN A 20 -3.16 -7.72 -1.00
C GLN A 20 -3.99 -8.66 -0.12
N LYS A 21 -4.32 -8.23 1.10
CA LYS A 21 -5.19 -9.03 1.98
C LYS A 21 -6.60 -9.21 1.39
N LEU A 22 -7.13 -8.19 0.72
CA LEU A 22 -8.44 -8.28 0.05
C LEU A 22 -8.39 -9.19 -1.19
N VAL A 23 -7.35 -9.06 -2.01
CA VAL A 23 -7.19 -9.81 -3.27
C VAL A 23 -6.99 -11.30 -3.01
N PHE A 24 -6.08 -11.62 -2.09
CA PHE A 24 -5.67 -13.00 -1.84
C PHE A 24 -6.53 -13.68 -0.77
N GLY A 25 -7.43 -12.95 -0.10
CA GLY A 25 -8.39 -13.50 0.87
C GLY A 25 -7.73 -14.31 1.98
N ASN A 26 -7.90 -15.64 1.92
CA ASN A 26 -7.34 -16.60 2.86
C ASN A 26 -6.09 -17.34 2.34
N ASP A 27 -5.57 -17.00 1.15
CA ASP A 27 -4.31 -17.53 0.64
C ASP A 27 -3.13 -16.89 1.38
N ILE A 28 -2.85 -17.43 2.56
CA ILE A 28 -1.78 -16.96 3.45
C ILE A 28 -0.41 -16.97 2.75
N PRO A 29 -0.01 -18.03 2.00
CA PRO A 29 1.22 -18.02 1.21
C PRO A 29 1.30 -16.86 0.21
N ALA A 30 0.24 -16.60 -0.57
CA ALA A 30 0.22 -15.51 -1.54
C ALA A 30 0.31 -14.12 -0.86
N ILE A 31 -0.39 -13.93 0.28
CA ILE A 31 -0.31 -12.71 1.07
C ILE A 31 1.12 -12.49 1.58
N GLN A 32 1.78 -13.53 2.09
CA GLN A 32 3.14 -13.43 2.60
C GLN A 32 4.15 -13.10 1.49
N ALA A 33 4.03 -13.75 0.33
CA ALA A 33 4.88 -13.48 -0.83
C ALA A 33 4.71 -12.02 -1.31
N ALA A 34 3.46 -11.55 -1.45
CA ALA A 34 3.17 -10.19 -1.88
C ALA A 34 3.66 -9.14 -0.88
N LYS A 35 3.52 -9.40 0.42
CA LYS A 35 4.08 -8.56 1.49
C LYS A 35 5.60 -8.45 1.41
N LYS A 36 6.29 -9.59 1.23
CA LYS A 36 7.75 -9.65 1.15
C LYS A 36 8.26 -8.85 -0.05
N GLU A 37 7.62 -9.02 -1.20
CA GLU A 37 7.96 -8.28 -2.42
C GLU A 37 7.71 -6.76 -2.26
N THR A 38 6.58 -6.40 -1.66
CA THR A 38 6.27 -4.98 -1.40
C THR A 38 7.30 -4.35 -0.47
N TYR A 39 7.66 -5.04 0.60
CA TYR A 39 8.70 -4.58 1.50
C TYR A 39 10.05 -4.42 0.78
N ALA A 40 10.47 -5.42 -0.01
CA ALA A 40 11.72 -5.36 -0.76
C ALA A 40 11.76 -4.13 -1.70
N ARG A 41 10.68 -3.88 -2.45
CA ARG A 41 10.58 -2.73 -3.37
C ARG A 41 10.60 -1.39 -2.64
N PHE A 42 9.92 -1.26 -1.51
CA PHE A 42 9.96 0.00 -0.73
C PHE A 42 11.32 0.22 -0.09
N MET A 43 12.01 -0.86 0.34
CA MET A 43 13.33 -0.75 0.94
C MET A 43 14.45 -0.49 -0.08
N GLN A 44 14.27 -0.91 -1.34
CA GLN A 44 15.21 -0.64 -2.43
C GLN A 44 15.46 0.86 -2.65
N PHE A 45 14.46 1.70 -2.35
CA PHE A 45 14.52 3.16 -2.49
C PHE A 45 14.48 3.88 -1.14
N LYS A 46 14.85 3.21 -0.03
CA LYS A 46 14.73 3.78 1.32
C LYS A 46 15.57 5.05 1.53
N ASP A 47 16.70 5.15 0.85
CA ASP A 47 17.66 6.25 0.93
C ASP A 47 17.53 7.20 -0.27
N GLU A 48 16.52 6.99 -1.13
CA GLU A 48 16.28 7.85 -2.28
C GLU A 48 15.79 9.22 -1.83
N THR A 49 16.48 10.27 -2.27
CA THR A 49 16.15 11.66 -1.95
C THR A 49 15.67 12.43 -3.18
N ASN A 50 15.76 11.84 -4.38
CA ASN A 50 15.24 12.43 -5.59
C ASN A 50 13.70 12.38 -5.59
N ILE A 51 13.12 13.58 -5.50
CA ILE A 51 11.68 13.82 -5.42
C ILE A 51 10.93 13.22 -6.62
N GLU A 52 11.47 13.34 -7.82
CA GLU A 52 10.82 12.86 -9.05
C GLU A 52 10.74 11.33 -9.06
N ILE A 53 11.82 10.67 -8.60
CA ILE A 53 11.87 9.21 -8.48
C ILE A 53 10.88 8.75 -7.42
N LEU A 54 10.81 9.43 -6.27
CA LEU A 54 9.85 9.10 -5.21
C LEU A 54 8.40 9.26 -5.67
N ASP A 55 8.08 10.32 -6.42
CA ASP A 55 6.74 10.54 -6.98
C ASP A 55 6.37 9.47 -8.01
N GLU A 56 7.31 9.09 -8.88
CA GLU A 56 7.12 8.01 -9.86
C GLU A 56 6.84 6.67 -9.16
N LYS A 57 7.63 6.33 -8.12
CA LYS A 57 7.42 5.09 -7.36
C LYS A 57 6.11 5.11 -6.58
N LEU A 58 5.72 6.28 -6.05
CA LEU A 58 4.44 6.44 -5.37
C LEU A 58 3.25 6.28 -6.34
N ALA A 59 3.36 6.86 -7.54
CA ALA A 59 2.36 6.71 -8.60
C ALA A 59 2.24 5.24 -9.03
N LEU A 60 3.37 4.56 -9.22
CA LEU A 60 3.41 3.13 -9.54
C LEU A 60 2.75 2.28 -8.44
N ALA A 61 3.03 2.56 -7.16
CA ALA A 61 2.41 1.85 -6.05
C ALA A 61 0.88 1.99 -6.05
N LYS A 62 0.36 3.18 -6.38
CA LYS A 62 -1.08 3.42 -6.53
C LYS A 62 -1.66 2.65 -7.72
N GLN A 63 -0.98 2.63 -8.86
CA GLN A 63 -1.39 1.87 -10.04
C GLN A 63 -1.45 0.36 -9.75
N VAL A 64 -0.42 -0.19 -9.09
CA VAL A 64 -0.41 -1.60 -8.68
C VAL A 64 -1.56 -1.91 -7.75
N SER A 65 -1.86 -1.03 -6.77
CA SER A 65 -3.03 -1.22 -5.91
C SER A 65 -4.33 -1.21 -6.72
N SER A 66 -4.49 -0.31 -7.68
CA SER A 66 -5.68 -0.25 -8.53
C SER A 66 -5.83 -1.52 -9.36
N LEU A 67 -4.74 -2.00 -9.97
CA LEU A 67 -4.73 -3.22 -10.78
C LEU A 67 -5.12 -4.44 -9.94
N LEU A 68 -4.51 -4.59 -8.75
CA LEU A 68 -4.82 -5.69 -7.84
C LEU A 68 -6.30 -5.67 -7.42
N GLN A 69 -6.85 -4.50 -7.08
CA GLN A 69 -8.27 -4.37 -6.76
C GLN A 69 -9.17 -4.75 -7.94
N GLN A 70 -8.84 -4.29 -9.15
CA GLN A 70 -9.60 -4.62 -10.37
C GLN A 70 -9.56 -6.13 -10.67
N GLN A 71 -8.40 -6.78 -10.51
CA GLN A 71 -8.28 -8.22 -10.68
C GLN A 71 -9.10 -8.99 -9.64
N SER A 72 -9.21 -8.47 -8.41
CA SER A 72 -10.04 -9.08 -7.35
C SER A 72 -11.53 -9.00 -7.67
N VAL A 73 -11.98 -7.86 -8.22
CA VAL A 73 -13.38 -7.66 -8.62
C VAL A 73 -13.78 -8.65 -9.73
N ILE A 74 -12.86 -8.96 -10.64
CA ILE A 74 -13.08 -9.96 -11.70
C ILE A 74 -13.11 -11.39 -11.14
N GLN A 75 -12.46 -11.65 -10.00
CA GLN A 75 -12.47 -12.96 -9.33
C GLN A 75 -13.67 -13.21 -8.40
N GLY A 76 -14.63 -12.29 -8.33
CA GLY A 76 -15.99 -12.61 -7.88
C GLY A 76 -16.23 -12.78 -6.37
N GLU A 77 -15.33 -12.34 -5.49
CA GLU A 77 -15.66 -12.26 -4.05
C GLU A 77 -15.95 -10.81 -3.62
N PRO A 78 -17.22 -10.43 -3.39
CA PRO A 78 -17.54 -9.20 -2.69
C PRO A 78 -17.21 -9.39 -1.21
N ASN A 79 -16.01 -8.98 -0.78
CA ASN A 79 -15.68 -8.95 0.64
C ASN A 79 -16.43 -7.79 1.33
N ASN A 80 -17.70 -8.03 1.63
CA ASN A 80 -18.48 -7.28 2.60
C ASN A 80 -17.87 -7.55 3.99
N ASN A 81 -16.84 -6.79 4.36
CA ASN A 81 -16.43 -6.61 5.75
C ASN A 81 -15.52 -5.38 5.89
N ASN A 82 -16.13 -4.26 6.29
CA ASN A 82 -15.68 -3.36 7.37
C ASN A 82 -16.16 -1.92 7.12
N LYS A 83 -17.39 -1.65 7.58
CA LYS A 83 -17.69 -0.38 8.25
C LYS A 83 -17.02 -0.43 9.62
N ASN A 84 -16.46 0.71 10.04
CA ASN A 84 -15.82 0.98 11.33
C ASN A 84 -14.41 0.42 11.47
N ASN A 85 -13.41 1.30 11.30
CA ASN A 85 -12.76 1.89 12.46
C ASN A 85 -11.99 3.14 12.03
N GLY A 86 -12.45 4.29 12.52
CA GLY A 86 -11.63 5.49 12.58
C GLY A 86 -10.37 5.17 13.38
N TRP A 87 -9.21 5.48 12.81
CA TRP A 87 -7.96 5.43 13.55
C TRP A 87 -7.33 6.81 13.50
N ASN A 88 -7.48 7.42 14.67
CA ASN A 88 -6.94 8.66 15.19
C ASN A 88 -5.54 8.97 14.61
N SER A 89 -5.41 10.19 14.10
CA SER A 89 -4.17 10.80 13.61
C SER A 89 -3.17 11.18 14.71
N ASP A 90 -3.33 10.68 15.94
CA ASP A 90 -2.65 11.22 17.13
C ASP A 90 -1.28 10.63 17.45
N ILE A 91 -0.65 9.83 16.57
CA ILE A 91 0.62 9.15 16.90
C ILE A 91 1.85 9.80 16.25
N TYR A 92 1.79 11.07 15.85
CA TYR A 92 2.98 11.84 15.46
C TYR A 92 3.01 13.22 16.10
N GLN A 93 2.93 13.26 17.44
CA GLN A 93 3.50 14.35 18.21
C GLN A 93 4.27 13.77 19.40
N HIS A 94 5.58 13.60 19.21
CA HIS A 94 6.50 13.63 20.34
C HIS A 94 7.26 14.95 20.29
N LYS A 95 7.09 15.71 21.37
CA LYS A 95 7.92 16.84 21.80
C LYS A 95 9.39 16.44 21.90
#